data_AF-A0A7J2HTY6-F1
#
_entry.id   AF-A0A7J2HTY6-F1
#
_cell.length_a   1.000
_cell.length_b   1.000
_cell.length_c   1.000
_cell.angle_alpha   90.00
_cell.angle_beta   90.00
_cell.angle_gamma   90.00
#
_symmetry.space_group_name_H-M   'P 1'
#
loop_
_entity.id
_entity.type
_entity.pdbx_description
1 polymer ?
#
loop_
_entity_poly.entity_id
_entity_poly.type
_entity_poly.pdbx_seq_one_letter_code
_entity_poly.pdbx_strand_id
1 'polypeptide(L)'
;MGFSKVLSEGDLRSLLGRLDGRRYGAYKRLRGVVFSYDFGEGIFTRIQGDPYAPPSVMEVTIPPNVHRLPSRLLDEKNLTPLLDYLARLLYSESARLRERCGTGNSGYLGIPRPGPCVLRRSCVEASGKSLIFRFFVGLPARGRRILGGRAAEILLDRVPELFKSIMFRLRRIEEVEERITLYLDQEYIRRWLYESDHIAFVGDGSILPRESSYS
;
A
#
# COMPACT_ATOMS: atom_id res chain seq x y z
N MET A 1 -24.54 10.84 -1.55
CA MET A 1 -23.63 9.69 -1.74
C MET A 1 -24.07 9.00 -3.02
N GLY A 2 -23.33 9.20 -4.12
CA GLY A 2 -23.67 8.55 -5.39
C GLY A 2 -23.53 7.05 -5.28
N PHE A 3 -24.44 6.30 -5.91
CA PHE A 3 -24.42 4.84 -5.97
C PHE A 3 -23.09 4.38 -6.60
N SER A 4 -22.10 4.09 -5.77
CA SER A 4 -20.85 3.47 -6.23
C SER A 4 -21.20 2.07 -6.71
N LYS A 5 -21.06 1.83 -8.01
CA LYS A 5 -21.27 0.50 -8.59
C LYS A 5 -20.20 -0.43 -8.01
N VAL A 6 -20.64 -1.43 -7.22
CA VAL A 6 -19.77 -2.51 -6.74
C VAL A 6 -19.68 -3.56 -7.86
N LEU A 7 -18.47 -3.92 -8.25
CA LEU A 7 -18.21 -4.97 -9.23
C LEU A 7 -17.66 -6.21 -8.53
N SER A 8 -18.21 -7.37 -8.89
CA SER A 8 -17.61 -8.67 -8.60
C SER A 8 -16.36 -8.90 -9.47
N GLU A 9 -15.58 -9.94 -9.15
CA GLU A 9 -14.46 -10.38 -9.99
C GLU A 9 -14.91 -10.65 -11.45
N GLY A 10 -16.03 -11.35 -11.63
CA GLY A 10 -16.55 -11.69 -12.96
C GLY A 10 -16.97 -10.45 -13.76
N ASP A 11 -17.56 -9.46 -13.10
CA ASP A 11 -17.93 -8.19 -13.71
C ASP A 11 -16.70 -7.36 -14.08
N LEU A 12 -15.69 -7.34 -13.22
CA LEU A 12 -14.43 -6.65 -13.48
C LEU A 12 -13.70 -7.30 -14.66
N ARG A 13 -13.61 -8.63 -14.71
CA ARG A 13 -13.04 -9.37 -15.84
C ARG A 13 -13.76 -9.03 -17.15
N SER A 14 -15.09 -9.04 -17.12
CA SER A 14 -15.93 -8.69 -18.28
C SER A 14 -15.74 -7.23 -18.72
N LEU A 15 -15.64 -6.29 -17.77
CA LEU A 15 -15.38 -4.88 -18.05
C LEU A 15 -14.01 -4.69 -18.71
N LEU A 16 -12.97 -5.33 -18.18
CA LEU A 16 -11.61 -5.24 -18.71
C LEU A 16 -11.51 -5.88 -20.11
N GLY A 17 -12.21 -6.99 -20.34
CA GLY A 17 -12.35 -7.58 -21.68
C GLY A 17 -13.00 -6.61 -22.68
N ARG A 18 -14.04 -5.87 -22.28
CA ARG A 18 -14.67 -4.84 -23.14
C ARG A 18 -13.78 -3.61 -23.38
N LEU A 19 -12.81 -3.35 -22.51
CA LEU A 19 -11.85 -2.27 -22.63
C LEU A 19 -10.65 -2.64 -23.50
N ASP A 20 -10.38 -3.93 -23.70
CA ASP A 20 -9.25 -4.42 -24.49
C ASP A 20 -9.22 -3.79 -25.89
N GLY A 21 -8.04 -3.36 -26.34
CA GLY A 21 -7.84 -2.68 -27.62
C GLY A 21 -8.45 -1.28 -27.73
N ARG A 22 -9.21 -0.78 -26.74
CA ARG A 22 -9.70 0.61 -26.76
C ARG A 22 -8.57 1.60 -26.51
N ARG A 23 -8.83 2.87 -26.82
CA ARG A 23 -7.91 3.97 -26.48
C ARG A 23 -7.72 4.03 -24.96
N TYR A 24 -6.51 4.33 -24.53
CA TYR A 24 -6.10 4.35 -23.12
C TYR A 24 -7.04 5.11 -22.19
N GLY A 25 -7.56 6.26 -22.66
CA GLY A 25 -8.50 7.08 -21.88
C GLY A 25 -9.79 6.36 -21.46
N ALA A 26 -10.11 5.20 -22.05
CA ALA A 26 -11.25 4.39 -21.63
C ALA A 26 -11.09 3.81 -20.21
N TYR A 27 -9.86 3.72 -19.67
CA TYR A 27 -9.63 3.37 -18.26
C TYR A 27 -10.28 4.34 -17.27
N LYS A 28 -10.62 5.58 -17.68
CA LYS A 28 -11.36 6.52 -16.81
C LYS A 28 -12.68 5.95 -16.27
N ARG A 29 -13.24 4.94 -16.94
CA ARG A 29 -14.42 4.18 -16.47
C ARG A 29 -14.20 3.41 -15.18
N LEU A 30 -12.95 3.11 -14.81
CA LEU A 30 -12.61 2.44 -13.56
C LEU A 30 -12.57 3.40 -12.37
N ARG A 31 -12.51 4.72 -12.62
CA ARG A 31 -12.41 5.71 -11.53
C ARG A 31 -13.71 5.72 -10.72
N GLY A 32 -13.58 5.64 -9.40
CA GLY A 32 -14.71 5.68 -8.48
C GLY A 32 -15.57 4.40 -8.46
N VAL A 33 -15.18 3.36 -9.20
CA VAL A 33 -15.85 2.06 -9.17
C VAL A 33 -15.27 1.25 -8.02
N VAL A 34 -16.15 0.63 -7.22
CA VAL A 34 -15.75 -0.22 -6.11
C VAL A 34 -15.59 -1.65 -6.61
N PHE A 35 -14.47 -2.26 -6.30
CA PHE A 35 -14.18 -3.67 -6.59
C PHE A 35 -14.28 -4.43 -5.28
N SER A 36 -15.12 -5.46 -5.27
CA SER A 36 -15.21 -6.37 -4.13
C SER A 36 -14.10 -7.43 -4.25
N TYR A 37 -13.30 -7.57 -3.19
CA TYR A 37 -12.32 -8.62 -3.01
C TYR A 37 -12.63 -9.41 -1.74
N ASP A 38 -12.15 -10.65 -1.66
CA ASP A 38 -12.32 -11.48 -0.45
C ASP A 38 -11.67 -10.87 0.81
N PHE A 39 -10.69 -9.99 0.64
CA PHE A 39 -10.00 -9.30 1.72
C PHE A 39 -10.53 -7.88 2.00
N GLY A 40 -11.46 -7.35 1.19
CA GLY A 40 -11.93 -5.98 1.36
C GLY A 40 -12.38 -5.31 0.06
N GLU A 41 -12.38 -3.99 0.05
CA GLU A 41 -12.88 -3.20 -1.08
C GLU A 41 -11.77 -2.37 -1.70
N GLY A 42 -11.69 -2.36 -3.03
CA GLY A 42 -10.73 -1.56 -3.79
C GLY A 42 -11.41 -0.49 -4.63
N ILE A 43 -10.80 0.69 -4.74
CA ILE A 43 -11.29 1.79 -5.57
C ILE A 43 -10.13 2.54 -6.22
N PHE A 44 -10.29 2.91 -7.49
CA PHE A 44 -9.36 3.85 -8.12
C PHE A 44 -9.73 5.29 -7.80
N THR A 45 -8.91 5.95 -6.98
CA THR A 45 -9.06 7.39 -6.67
C THR A 45 -8.53 8.26 -7.82
N ARG A 46 -7.48 7.79 -8.49
CA ARG A 46 -6.88 8.42 -9.67
C ARG A 46 -6.59 7.38 -10.74
N ILE A 47 -6.93 7.70 -11.99
CA ILE A 47 -6.53 6.94 -13.17
C ILE A 47 -5.48 7.75 -13.94
N GLN A 48 -4.36 7.12 -14.31
CA GLN A 48 -3.33 7.77 -15.12
C GLN A 48 -3.89 8.16 -16.50
N GLY A 49 -3.52 9.35 -17.01
CA GLY A 49 -4.09 9.89 -18.25
C GLY A 49 -3.62 9.17 -19.52
N ASP A 50 -2.42 8.63 -19.47
CA ASP A 50 -1.75 7.87 -20.53
C ASP A 50 -0.79 6.83 -19.91
N PRO A 51 -0.24 5.88 -20.68
CA PRO A 51 0.65 4.84 -20.16
C PRO A 51 1.95 5.35 -19.52
N TYR A 52 2.44 6.53 -19.91
CA TYR A 52 3.70 7.13 -19.44
C TYR A 52 3.49 8.11 -18.28
N ALA A 53 2.27 8.61 -18.08
CA ALA A 53 1.91 9.44 -16.93
C ALA A 53 2.15 8.70 -15.60
N PRO A 54 2.30 9.45 -14.48
CA PRO A 54 2.35 8.87 -13.15
C PRO A 54 1.24 7.84 -12.94
N PRO A 55 1.53 6.66 -12.37
CA PRO A 55 0.57 5.57 -12.31
C PRO A 55 -0.75 5.92 -11.62
N SER A 56 -1.76 5.10 -11.89
CA SER A 56 -3.08 5.17 -11.24
C SER A 56 -2.91 4.93 -9.75
N VAL A 57 -3.78 5.52 -8.92
CA VAL A 57 -3.77 5.32 -7.47
C VAL A 57 -4.98 4.48 -7.11
N MET A 58 -4.71 3.32 -6.54
CA MET A 58 -5.71 2.43 -5.99
C MET A 58 -5.69 2.56 -4.47
N GLU A 59 -6.87 2.70 -3.88
CA GLU A 59 -7.11 2.61 -2.46
C GLU A 59 -7.80 1.27 -2.16
N VAL A 60 -7.32 0.56 -1.14
CA VAL A 60 -7.89 -0.69 -0.67
C VAL A 60 -8.18 -0.58 0.81
N THR A 61 -9.42 -0.87 1.19
CA THR A 61 -9.87 -0.87 2.58
C THR A 61 -10.05 -2.31 3.05
N ILE A 62 -9.34 -2.67 4.13
CA ILE A 62 -9.37 -3.99 4.75
C ILE A 62 -10.07 -3.88 6.10
N PRO A 63 -11.18 -4.60 6.30
CA PRO A 63 -11.94 -4.54 7.55
C PRO A 63 -11.28 -5.40 8.66
N PRO A 64 -11.61 -5.14 9.94
CA PRO A 64 -10.97 -5.78 11.09
C PRO A 64 -11.13 -7.30 11.18
N ASN A 65 -12.25 -7.84 10.69
CA ASN A 65 -12.48 -9.29 10.63
C ASN A 65 -11.52 -10.01 9.66
N VAL A 66 -10.94 -9.29 8.68
CA VAL A 66 -9.99 -9.82 7.71
C VAL A 66 -8.56 -9.74 8.24
N HIS A 67 -8.08 -8.55 8.64
CA HIS A 67 -6.70 -8.40 9.07
C HIS A 67 -6.43 -8.93 10.49
N ARG A 68 -7.48 -9.07 11.33
CA ARG A 68 -7.44 -9.72 12.65
C ARG A 68 -6.34 -9.24 13.59
N LEU A 69 -5.90 -7.98 13.44
CA LEU A 69 -4.94 -7.40 14.36
C LEU A 69 -5.62 -7.22 15.72
N PRO A 70 -4.93 -7.53 16.83
CA PRO A 70 -5.41 -7.21 18.17
C PRO A 70 -5.72 -5.70 18.26
N SER A 71 -6.86 -5.34 18.84
CA SER A 71 -7.32 -3.94 18.89
C SER A 71 -6.31 -3.02 19.58
N ARG A 72 -5.56 -3.53 20.56
CA ARG A 72 -4.49 -2.80 21.25
C ARG A 72 -3.39 -2.29 20.31
N LEU A 73 -3.16 -2.94 19.17
CA LEU A 73 -2.17 -2.47 18.19
C LEU A 73 -2.65 -1.24 17.43
N LEU A 74 -3.96 -0.98 17.41
CA LEU A 74 -4.59 0.17 16.77
C LEU A 74 -4.80 1.35 17.74
N ASP A 75 -4.31 1.26 18.98
CA ASP A 75 -4.30 2.38 19.92
C ASP A 75 -3.41 3.51 19.39
N GLU A 76 -3.76 4.77 19.66
CA GLU A 76 -3.08 5.96 19.10
C GLU A 76 -1.54 5.91 19.26
N LYS A 77 -1.05 5.51 20.43
CA LYS A 77 0.39 5.39 20.71
C LYS A 77 1.12 4.38 19.81
N ASN A 78 0.40 3.39 19.30
CA ASN A 78 0.94 2.30 18.46
C ASN A 78 0.74 2.55 16.96
N LEU A 79 -0.09 3.54 16.58
CA LEU A 79 -0.46 3.75 15.18
C LEU A 79 0.73 4.12 14.29
N THR A 80 1.57 5.07 14.71
CA THR A 80 2.73 5.49 13.91
C THR A 80 3.66 4.33 13.54
N PRO A 81 4.18 3.51 14.49
CA PRO A 81 5.02 2.37 14.15
C PRO A 81 4.28 1.26 13.40
N LEU A 82 3.00 1.01 13.72
CA LEU A 82 2.19 0.02 13.01
C LEU A 82 2.01 0.40 11.52
N LEU A 83 1.61 1.64 11.25
CA LEU A 83 1.37 2.12 9.88
C LEU A 83 2.67 2.20 9.08
N ASP A 84 3.80 2.56 9.72
CA ASP A 84 5.12 2.50 9.09
C ASP A 84 5.52 1.06 8.74
N TYR A 85 5.30 0.10 9.63
CA TYR A 85 5.53 -1.33 9.36
C TYR A 85 4.73 -1.81 8.16
N LEU A 86 3.43 -1.50 8.14
CA LEU A 86 2.54 -1.84 7.03
C LEU A 86 2.97 -1.19 5.72
N ALA A 87 3.45 0.06 5.74
CA ALA A 87 3.98 0.72 4.56
C ALA A 87 5.23 0.01 4.03
N ARG A 88 6.12 -0.47 4.91
CA ARG A 88 7.29 -1.26 4.51
C ARG A 88 6.91 -2.60 3.91
N LEU A 89 5.91 -3.30 4.48
CA LEU A 89 5.37 -4.52 3.89
C LEU A 89 4.73 -4.26 2.53
N LEU A 90 3.91 -3.21 2.41
CA LEU A 90 3.31 -2.82 1.14
C LEU A 90 4.40 -2.56 0.08
N TYR A 91 5.48 -1.86 0.43
CA TYR A 91 6.61 -1.64 -0.46
C TYR A 91 7.29 -2.95 -0.88
N SER A 92 7.67 -3.82 0.08
CA SER A 92 8.42 -5.05 -0.23
C SER A 92 7.59 -6.04 -1.05
N GLU A 93 6.33 -6.26 -0.67
CA GLU A 93 5.47 -7.25 -1.33
C GLU A 93 5.04 -6.75 -2.72
N SER A 94 4.75 -5.46 -2.89
CA SER A 94 4.41 -4.91 -4.21
C SER A 94 5.61 -4.91 -5.17
N ALA A 95 6.82 -4.67 -4.66
CA ALA A 95 8.04 -4.73 -5.47
C ALA A 95 8.29 -6.14 -6.04
N ARG A 96 7.96 -7.20 -5.30
CA ARG A 96 8.07 -8.59 -5.76
C ARG A 96 7.08 -8.95 -6.87
N LEU A 97 5.91 -8.32 -6.86
CA LEU A 97 4.82 -8.57 -7.82
C LEU A 97 4.85 -7.60 -9.01
N ARG A 98 5.76 -6.63 -8.99
CA ARG A 98 5.97 -5.68 -10.09
C ARG A 98 6.60 -6.41 -11.27
N GLU A 99 5.88 -6.46 -12.38
CA GLU A 99 6.38 -7.04 -13.62
C GLU A 99 5.87 -6.20 -14.80
N ARG A 100 6.79 -5.77 -15.66
CA ARG A 100 6.48 -4.93 -16.81
C ARG A 100 5.66 -5.70 -17.83
N CYS A 101 4.47 -5.20 -18.15
CA CYS A 101 3.54 -5.86 -19.08
C CYS A 101 3.01 -4.89 -20.15
N GLY A 102 3.89 -4.04 -20.70
CA GLY A 102 3.55 -3.13 -21.78
C GLY A 102 4.42 -1.86 -21.80
N THR A 103 3.78 -0.78 -22.22
CA THR A 103 4.39 0.53 -22.49
C THR A 103 4.39 1.42 -21.24
N GLY A 104 5.41 2.27 -21.08
CA GLY A 104 5.49 3.21 -19.97
C GLY A 104 5.46 2.51 -18.61
N ASN A 105 4.55 2.93 -17.73
CA ASN A 105 4.38 2.41 -16.38
C ASN A 105 3.58 1.09 -16.31
N SER A 106 3.24 0.46 -17.43
CA SER A 106 2.45 -0.79 -17.47
C SER A 106 3.05 -1.87 -16.56
N GLY A 107 2.26 -2.34 -15.59
CA GLY A 107 2.67 -3.37 -14.64
C GLY A 107 3.44 -2.87 -13.41
N TYR A 108 3.56 -1.55 -13.24
CA TYR A 108 4.04 -0.97 -11.99
C TYR A 108 3.08 -1.31 -10.84
N LEU A 109 3.61 -1.78 -9.73
CA LEU A 109 2.92 -1.89 -8.45
C LEU A 109 3.84 -1.35 -7.36
N GLY A 110 3.29 -0.51 -6.48
CA GLY A 110 3.95 -0.17 -5.22
C GLY A 110 3.83 1.29 -4.78
N ILE A 111 4.75 1.69 -3.92
CA ILE A 111 4.78 3.00 -3.26
C ILE A 111 6.20 3.59 -3.29
N PRO A 112 6.39 4.88 -2.99
CA PRO A 112 7.72 5.42 -2.74
C PRO A 112 8.42 4.64 -1.61
N ARG A 113 9.72 4.37 -1.78
CA ARG A 113 10.50 3.59 -0.80
C ARG A 113 10.49 4.29 0.57
N PRO A 114 10.05 3.61 1.64
CA PRO A 114 10.18 4.15 2.99
C PRO A 114 11.66 4.30 3.36
N GLY A 115 12.04 5.48 3.86
CA GLY A 115 13.36 5.74 4.42
C GLY A 115 13.57 5.05 5.79
N PRO A 116 14.72 5.29 6.46
CA PRO A 116 15.00 4.70 7.76
C PRO A 116 14.10 5.23 8.88
N CYS A 117 13.61 6.47 8.78
CA CYS A 117 12.74 7.07 9.80
C CYS A 117 11.34 6.42 9.82
N VAL A 118 10.83 6.22 11.03
CA VAL A 118 9.46 5.75 11.29
C VAL A 118 8.50 6.93 11.20
N LEU A 119 7.63 6.95 10.19
CA LEU A 119 6.76 8.10 9.89
C LEU A 119 5.37 7.66 9.45
N ARG A 120 4.34 8.44 9.80
CA ARG A 120 3.02 8.34 9.16
C ARG A 120 3.14 8.72 7.69
N ARG A 121 2.58 7.91 6.80
CA ARG A 121 2.60 8.14 5.34
C ARG A 121 1.20 7.97 4.78
N SER A 122 0.87 8.72 3.73
CA SER A 122 -0.45 8.66 3.10
C SER A 122 -0.79 7.30 2.47
N CYS A 123 0.22 6.45 2.24
CA CYS A 123 0.05 5.12 1.66
C CYS A 123 -0.59 4.09 2.60
N VAL A 124 -0.58 4.31 3.92
CA VAL A 124 -1.27 3.44 4.87
C VAL A 124 -1.89 4.26 5.99
N GLU A 125 -3.16 4.02 6.26
CA GLU A 125 -3.95 4.74 7.26
C GLU A 125 -4.86 3.78 8.02
N ALA A 126 -5.20 4.13 9.27
CA ALA A 126 -6.25 3.47 10.03
C ALA A 126 -7.49 4.38 10.07
N SER A 127 -8.64 3.85 9.67
CA SER A 127 -9.94 4.51 9.79
C SER A 127 -10.83 3.68 10.73
N GLY A 128 -10.96 4.15 11.97
CA GLY A 128 -11.48 3.33 13.06
C GLY A 128 -10.62 2.08 13.24
N LYS A 129 -11.22 0.90 13.03
CA LYS A 129 -10.51 -0.39 13.07
C LYS A 129 -10.16 -0.95 11.70
N SER A 130 -10.45 -0.23 10.61
CA SER A 130 -10.12 -0.68 9.25
C SER A 130 -8.78 -0.11 8.81
N LEU A 131 -8.04 -0.88 8.01
CA LEU A 131 -6.78 -0.44 7.40
C LEU A 131 -7.02 -0.02 5.96
N ILE A 132 -6.49 1.14 5.59
CA ILE A 132 -6.59 1.69 4.24
C ILE A 132 -5.19 1.73 3.64
N PHE A 133 -5.02 1.12 2.47
CA PHE A 133 -3.76 1.07 1.72
C PHE A 133 -3.93 1.85 0.41
N ARG A 134 -3.01 2.76 0.12
CA ARG A 134 -2.96 3.52 -1.13
C ARG A 134 -1.65 3.26 -1.85
N PHE A 135 -1.73 2.76 -3.07
CA PHE A 135 -0.57 2.39 -3.86
C PHE A 135 -0.78 2.68 -5.35
N PHE A 136 0.33 2.74 -6.06
CA PHE A 136 0.36 2.95 -7.48
C PHE A 136 0.12 1.65 -8.23
N VAL A 137 -0.75 1.72 -9.24
CA VAL A 137 -1.03 0.64 -10.18
C VAL A 137 -0.85 1.17 -11.59
N GLY A 138 0.13 0.64 -12.28
CA GLY A 138 0.43 0.95 -13.67
C GLY A 138 -0.48 0.16 -14.61
N LEU A 139 -1.57 0.79 -15.06
CA LEU A 139 -2.53 0.13 -15.94
C LEU A 139 -1.91 -0.15 -17.33
N PRO A 140 -2.04 -1.39 -17.87
CA PRO A 140 -1.22 -1.83 -18.98
C PRO A 140 -1.73 -1.42 -20.36
N ALA A 141 -0.78 -1.16 -21.27
CA ALA A 141 -1.09 -0.80 -22.65
C ALA A 141 0.02 -1.17 -23.63
N ARG A 142 -0.37 -1.37 -24.90
CA ARG A 142 0.54 -1.43 -26.07
C ARG A 142 0.41 -0.12 -26.85
N GLY A 143 1.42 0.74 -26.76
CA GLY A 143 1.26 2.14 -27.15
C GLY A 143 0.12 2.77 -26.34
N ARG A 144 -0.87 3.37 -27.01
CA ARG A 144 -2.06 3.96 -26.36
C ARG A 144 -3.31 3.07 -26.41
N ARG A 145 -3.13 1.76 -26.58
CA ARG A 145 -4.22 0.77 -26.64
C ARG A 145 -4.18 -0.10 -25.38
N ILE A 146 -5.33 -0.21 -24.73
CA ILE A 146 -5.49 -0.97 -23.48
C ILE A 146 -5.16 -2.45 -23.69
N LEU A 147 -4.43 -3.06 -22.76
CA LEU A 147 -4.25 -4.51 -22.66
C LEU A 147 -5.16 -5.05 -21.55
N GLY A 148 -6.41 -5.34 -21.89
CA GLY A 148 -7.46 -5.75 -20.95
C GLY A 148 -7.12 -7.04 -20.22
N GLY A 149 -6.54 -8.03 -20.92
CA GLY A 149 -6.09 -9.28 -20.30
C GLY A 149 -5.01 -9.06 -19.23
N ARG A 150 -3.99 -8.23 -19.52
CA ARG A 150 -2.94 -7.88 -18.54
C ARG A 150 -3.48 -7.03 -17.40
N ALA A 151 -4.48 -6.19 -17.67
CA ALA A 151 -5.14 -5.41 -16.63
C ALA A 151 -5.93 -6.32 -15.67
N ALA A 152 -6.57 -7.36 -16.21
CA ALA A 152 -7.26 -8.36 -15.42
C ALA A 152 -6.26 -9.13 -14.55
N GLU A 153 -5.13 -9.56 -15.11
CA GLU A 153 -4.06 -10.22 -14.36
C GLU A 153 -3.56 -9.37 -13.18
N ILE A 154 -3.32 -8.07 -13.40
CA ILE A 154 -2.89 -7.18 -12.32
C ILE A 154 -3.96 -7.07 -11.23
N LEU A 155 -5.22 -6.82 -11.61
CA LEU A 155 -6.27 -6.46 -10.65
C LEU A 155 -6.94 -7.67 -9.99
N LEU A 156 -6.95 -8.82 -10.65
CA LEU A 156 -7.60 -10.05 -10.18
C LEU A 156 -6.62 -11.08 -9.64
N ASP A 157 -5.34 -11.02 -10.02
CA ASP A 157 -4.35 -12.00 -9.54
C ASP A 157 -3.30 -11.32 -8.66
N ARG A 158 -2.60 -10.29 -9.18
CA ARG A 158 -1.46 -9.69 -8.47
C ARG A 158 -1.87 -8.84 -7.26
N VAL A 159 -2.94 -8.04 -7.38
CA VAL A 159 -3.46 -7.25 -6.24
C VAL A 159 -3.96 -8.17 -5.12
N PRO A 160 -4.75 -9.23 -5.39
CA PRO A 160 -5.09 -10.20 -4.35
C PRO A 160 -3.88 -10.91 -3.74
N GLU A 161 -2.89 -11.32 -4.53
CA GLU A 161 -1.68 -11.95 -4.01
C GLU A 161 -0.85 -10.99 -3.12
N LEU A 162 -0.80 -9.71 -3.48
CA LEU A 162 -0.18 -8.66 -2.65
C LEU A 162 -0.80 -8.62 -1.25
N PHE A 163 -2.13 -8.51 -1.18
CA PHE A 163 -2.81 -8.40 0.11
C PHE A 163 -2.80 -9.72 0.88
N LYS A 164 -2.86 -10.86 0.20
CA LYS A 164 -2.66 -12.17 0.83
C LYS A 164 -1.28 -12.26 1.49
N SER A 165 -0.23 -11.78 0.81
CA SER A 165 1.13 -11.76 1.34
C SER A 165 1.27 -10.83 2.56
N ILE A 166 0.71 -9.62 2.49
CA ILE A 166 0.68 -8.68 3.63
C ILE A 166 -0.08 -9.30 4.81
N MET A 167 -1.27 -9.87 4.58
CA MET A 167 -2.07 -10.49 5.64
C MET A 167 -1.35 -11.70 6.25
N PHE A 168 -0.62 -12.49 5.45
CA PHE A 168 0.20 -13.58 5.95
C PHE A 168 1.32 -13.06 6.88
N ARG A 169 2.01 -11.99 6.50
CA ARG A 169 3.04 -11.34 7.34
C ARG A 169 2.46 -10.78 8.63
N LEU A 170 1.24 -10.24 8.61
CA LEU A 170 0.58 -9.69 9.80
C LEU A 170 0.20 -10.74 10.84
N ARG A 171 0.18 -12.03 10.49
CA ARG A 171 -0.02 -13.11 11.47
C ARG A 171 1.15 -13.30 12.42
N ARG A 172 2.33 -12.79 12.06
CA ARG A 172 3.54 -12.77 12.91
C ARG A 172 3.47 -11.56 13.83
N ILE A 173 2.54 -11.61 14.78
CA ILE A 173 2.18 -10.48 15.65
C ILE A 173 3.41 -10.02 16.44
N GLU A 174 4.28 -10.95 16.83
CA GLU A 174 5.49 -10.71 17.59
C GLU A 174 6.43 -9.73 16.86
N GLU A 175 6.59 -9.86 15.53
CA GLU A 175 7.40 -8.92 14.73
C GLU A 175 6.81 -7.51 14.72
N VAL A 176 5.49 -7.40 14.79
CA VAL A 176 4.79 -6.11 14.84
C VAL A 176 5.01 -5.48 16.20
N GLU A 177 4.88 -6.26 17.27
CA GLU A 177 5.06 -5.81 18.64
C GLU A 177 6.48 -5.37 18.94
N GLU A 178 7.49 -6.09 18.46
CA GLU A 178 8.90 -5.71 18.59
C GLU A 178 9.16 -4.33 17.99
N ARG A 179 8.61 -4.06 16.79
CA ARG A 179 8.77 -2.76 16.12
C ARG A 179 8.03 -1.63 16.83
N ILE A 180 6.84 -1.92 17.36
CA ILE A 180 6.08 -0.95 18.16
C ILE A 180 6.86 -0.64 19.44
N THR A 181 7.34 -1.66 20.15
CA THR A 181 8.11 -1.51 21.39
C THR A 181 9.36 -0.66 21.16
N LEU A 182 10.14 -0.99 20.12
CA LEU A 182 11.34 -0.22 19.76
C LEU A 182 11.03 1.26 19.47
N TYR A 183 9.89 1.55 18.82
CA TYR A 183 9.47 2.93 18.59
C TYR A 183 9.07 3.64 19.89
N LEU A 184 8.30 2.96 20.75
CA LEU A 184 7.87 3.50 22.03
C LEU A 184 9.05 3.76 22.98
N ASP A 185 10.07 2.91 22.98
CA ASP A 185 11.30 3.13 23.74
C ASP A 185 12.03 4.39 23.27
N GLN A 186 12.08 4.63 21.95
CA GLN A 186 12.67 5.85 21.41
C GLN A 186 11.85 7.10 21.77
N GLU A 187 10.51 7.04 21.72
CA GLU A 187 9.66 8.13 22.20
C GLU A 187 9.85 8.39 23.70
N TYR A 188 9.97 7.31 24.49
CA TYR A 188 10.22 7.39 25.92
C TYR A 188 11.54 8.12 26.21
N ILE A 189 12.64 7.71 25.56
CA ILE A 189 13.96 8.35 25.74
C ILE A 189 13.89 9.84 25.35
N ARG A 190 13.22 10.18 24.25
CA ARG A 190 13.06 11.58 23.83
C ARG A 190 12.30 12.43 24.85
N ARG A 191 11.25 11.89 25.47
CA ARG A 191 10.54 12.57 26.54
C ARG A 191 11.40 12.68 27.80
N TRP A 192 12.07 11.59 28.19
CA TRP A 192 12.93 11.56 29.37
C TRP A 192 14.08 12.58 29.29
N LEU A 193 14.67 12.77 28.10
CA LEU A 193 15.67 13.80 27.85
C LEU A 193 15.17 15.20 28.23
N TYR A 194 13.96 15.55 27.78
CA TYR A 194 13.35 16.84 28.10
C TYR A 194 13.04 16.98 29.60
N GLU A 195 12.53 15.93 30.23
CA GLU A 195 12.19 15.92 31.66
C GLU A 195 13.43 15.95 32.58
N SER A 196 14.59 15.51 32.08
CA SER A 196 15.84 15.37 32.84
C SER A 196 16.89 16.44 32.50
N ASP A 197 16.51 17.50 31.78
CA ASP A 197 17.40 18.60 31.35
C ASP A 197 18.62 18.12 30.54
N HIS A 198 18.39 17.14 29.65
CA HIS A 198 19.39 16.61 28.73
C HIS A 198 19.05 16.96 27.28
N ILE A 199 20.08 17.28 26.49
CA ILE A 199 19.90 17.71 25.09
C ILE A 199 20.03 16.57 24.07
N ALA A 200 20.68 15.46 24.43
CA ALA A 200 20.92 14.33 23.54
C ALA A 200 21.21 13.04 24.31
N PHE A 201 20.86 11.91 23.72
CA PHE A 201 21.25 10.57 24.16
C PHE A 201 21.82 9.81 22.97
N VAL A 202 22.99 9.20 23.15
CA VAL A 202 23.58 8.28 22.18
C VAL A 202 23.78 6.95 22.89
N GLY A 203 23.00 5.95 22.50
CA GLY A 203 23.09 4.62 23.12
C GLY A 203 24.43 3.97 22.81
N ASP A 204 25.03 3.32 23.80
CA ASP A 204 26.26 2.56 23.62
C ASP A 204 26.09 1.48 22.53
N GLY A 205 27.11 1.33 21.68
CA GLY A 205 27.06 0.41 20.53
C GLY A 205 26.31 0.96 19.30
N SER A 206 25.86 2.21 19.32
CA SER A 206 25.23 2.84 18.14
C SER A 206 26.19 2.87 16.92
N ILE A 207 25.69 2.45 15.76
CA ILE A 207 26.39 2.57 14.48
C ILE A 207 25.99 3.89 13.81
N LEU A 208 26.81 4.91 14.00
CA LEU A 208 26.59 6.26 13.44
C LEU A 208 27.06 6.43 11.98
N PRO A 209 28.19 5.82 11.55
CA PRO A 209 28.63 5.93 10.17
C PRO A 209 27.58 5.36 9.20
N ARG A 210 27.30 6.10 8.12
CA ARG A 210 26.44 5.66 7.03
C ARG A 210 27.30 5.09 5.91
N GLU A 211 26.83 4.02 5.29
CA GLU A 211 27.31 3.66 3.96
C GLU A 211 27.09 4.85 3.01
N SER A 212 28.01 5.07 2.06
CA SER A 212 28.10 6.26 1.19
C SER A 212 26.75 6.79 0.69
N SER A 213 26.66 8.08 0.37
CA SER A 213 25.48 8.95 0.15
C SER A 213 24.33 8.50 -0.79
N TYR A 214 24.32 7.24 -1.23
CA TYR A 214 23.36 6.64 -2.16
C TYR A 214 22.35 5.68 -1.50
N SER A 215 22.46 5.38 -0.20
CA SER A 215 21.65 4.35 0.50
C SER A 215 20.35 4.84 1.13
#